data_AF-A0A563UB85-F1
#
_entry.id   AF-A0A563UB85-F1
#
_cell.length_a   1.000
_cell.length_b   1.000
_cell.length_c   1.000
_cell.angle_alpha   90.00
_cell.angle_beta   90.00
_cell.angle_gamma   90.00
#
_symmetry.space_group_name_H-M   'P 1'
#
loop_
_entity.id
_entity.type
_entity.pdbx_description
1 polymer ?
#
loop_
_entity_poly.entity_id
_entity_poly.type
_entity_poly.pdbx_seq_one_letter_code
_entity_poly.pdbx_strand_id
1 'polypeptide(L)'
;MISLYISILLSFVGMFVPKQQNSAPELFKGTFVDDYGIKYTINDTLWMQPPRSKYHIIKWNVRDQYIVARNDDKNPGEGGLYTRIDYMQFNNMEPWKSGFCLSVYDAKTDAIAEATAKADRQNHKKGCGGFPFSRMKRTSN
;
A
#
# COMPACT_ATOMS: atom_id res chain seq x y z
N MET A 1 -61.78 29.38 -1.79
CA MET A 1 -60.46 28.92 -2.29
C MET A 1 -59.42 29.30 -1.25
N ILE A 2 -58.70 28.35 -0.65
CA ILE A 2 -57.32 28.43 -0.17
C ILE A 2 -56.98 27.00 0.27
N SER A 3 -56.18 26.30 -0.54
CA SER A 3 -55.62 25.00 -0.21
C SER A 3 -54.20 25.25 0.30
N LEU A 4 -53.93 24.89 1.56
CA LEU A 4 -52.65 25.12 2.22
C LEU A 4 -51.77 23.88 2.04
N TYR A 5 -50.75 23.95 1.19
CA TYR A 5 -49.76 22.88 1.02
C TYR A 5 -48.69 22.98 2.10
N ILE A 6 -48.57 21.94 2.94
CA ILE A 6 -47.48 21.78 3.90
C ILE A 6 -46.36 21.00 3.21
N SER A 7 -45.27 21.70 2.86
CA SER A 7 -44.06 21.10 2.32
C SER A 7 -43.18 20.60 3.46
N ILE A 8 -43.08 19.28 3.62
CA ILE A 8 -42.15 18.65 4.56
C ILE A 8 -40.77 18.57 3.90
N LEU A 9 -39.81 19.39 4.35
CA LEU A 9 -38.39 19.21 4.03
C LEU A 9 -37.84 18.05 4.86
N LEU A 10 -37.58 16.90 4.23
CA LEU A 10 -36.74 15.85 4.81
C LEU A 10 -35.27 16.22 4.63
N SER A 11 -34.63 16.67 5.71
CA SER A 11 -33.18 16.82 5.77
C SER A 11 -32.52 15.43 5.88
N PHE A 12 -31.96 14.94 4.77
CA PHE A 12 -31.08 13.77 4.78
C PHE A 12 -29.76 14.14 5.46
N VAL A 13 -29.63 13.83 6.76
CA VAL A 13 -28.35 13.84 7.45
C VAL A 13 -27.59 12.58 7.03
N GLY A 14 -26.69 12.72 6.05
CA GLY A 14 -25.82 11.63 5.63
C GLY A 14 -24.90 11.20 6.76
N MET A 15 -25.04 9.96 7.23
CA MET A 15 -24.08 9.36 8.15
C MET A 15 -22.75 9.17 7.42
N PHE A 16 -21.71 9.90 7.83
CA PHE A 16 -20.34 9.61 7.41
C PHE A 16 -19.91 8.29 8.06
N VAL A 17 -19.91 7.20 7.30
CA VAL A 17 -19.25 5.96 7.73
C VAL A 17 -17.74 6.18 7.60
N PRO A 18 -16.95 6.18 8.70
CA PRO A 18 -15.50 6.27 8.60
C PRO A 18 -15.01 5.08 7.78
N LYS A 19 -14.26 5.37 6.71
CA LYS A 19 -13.68 4.36 5.83
C LYS A 19 -12.69 3.55 6.67
N GLN A 20 -13.08 2.34 7.09
CA GLN A 20 -12.24 1.44 7.86
C GLN A 20 -10.91 1.25 7.13
N GLN A 21 -9.83 1.78 7.71
CA GLN A 21 -8.48 1.54 7.22
C GLN A 21 -8.21 0.05 7.46
N ASN A 22 -8.07 -0.72 6.38
CA ASN A 22 -7.77 -2.15 6.53
C ASN A 22 -6.42 -2.28 7.24
N SER A 23 -6.33 -3.22 8.19
CA SER A 23 -5.05 -3.64 8.76
C SER A 23 -4.25 -4.44 7.74
N ALA A 24 -2.93 -4.52 7.95
CA ALA A 24 -2.07 -5.32 7.10
C ALA A 24 -2.43 -6.81 7.21
N PRO A 25 -2.46 -7.56 6.09
CA PRO A 25 -2.56 -9.02 6.16
C PRO A 25 -1.38 -9.61 6.93
N GLU A 26 -1.62 -10.62 7.79
CA GLU A 26 -0.59 -11.22 8.65
C GLU A 26 0.65 -11.70 7.88
N LEU A 27 0.46 -12.20 6.65
CA LEU A 27 1.55 -12.68 5.80
C LEU A 27 2.55 -11.58 5.41
N PHE A 28 2.14 -10.31 5.45
CA PHE A 28 2.97 -9.16 5.13
C PHE A 28 3.44 -8.40 6.38
N LYS A 29 3.11 -8.86 7.58
CA LYS A 29 3.61 -8.28 8.84
C LYS A 29 4.81 -9.02 9.39
N GLY A 30 5.77 -8.24 9.89
CA GLY A 30 6.97 -8.73 10.57
C GLY A 30 8.25 -8.30 9.89
N THR A 31 9.28 -9.12 10.07
CA THR A 31 10.62 -8.86 9.53
C THR A 31 10.91 -9.79 8.36
N PHE A 32 11.42 -9.19 7.28
CA PHE A 32 11.71 -9.88 6.04
C PHE A 32 13.12 -9.55 5.55
N VAL A 33 13.63 -10.41 4.69
CA VAL A 33 14.77 -10.12 3.82
C VAL A 33 14.34 -10.43 2.40
N ASP A 34 14.75 -9.60 1.43
CA ASP A 34 14.52 -9.89 0.01
C ASP A 34 15.67 -10.69 -0.63
N ASP A 35 15.50 -11.03 -1.90
CA ASP A 35 16.47 -11.74 -2.72
C ASP A 35 17.70 -10.91 -3.09
N TYR A 36 17.73 -9.62 -2.74
CA TYR A 36 18.88 -8.73 -2.81
C TYR A 36 19.60 -8.57 -1.45
N GLY A 37 19.09 -9.20 -0.39
CA GLY A 37 19.65 -9.11 0.96
C GLY A 37 19.20 -7.87 1.75
N ILE A 38 18.27 -7.09 1.23
CA ILE A 38 17.71 -5.91 1.90
C ILE A 38 16.74 -6.38 2.98
N LYS A 39 16.82 -5.79 4.17
CA LYS A 39 15.93 -6.09 5.30
C LYS A 39 14.73 -5.16 5.31
N TYR A 40 13.61 -5.68 5.83
CA TYR A 40 12.37 -4.93 5.96
C TYR A 40 11.71 -5.23 7.30
N THR A 41 11.08 -4.21 7.88
CA THR A 41 10.10 -4.40 8.96
C THR A 41 8.80 -3.73 8.55
N ILE A 42 7.73 -4.51 8.52
CA ILE A 42 6.42 -4.08 8.03
C ILE A 42 5.38 -4.33 9.13
N ASN A 43 4.61 -3.31 9.47
CA ASN A 43 3.45 -3.40 10.34
C ASN A 43 2.25 -2.64 9.73
N ASP A 44 1.20 -2.40 10.50
CA ASP A 44 -0.03 -1.76 9.98
C ASP A 44 0.20 -0.32 9.49
N THR A 45 1.17 0.40 10.05
CA THR A 45 1.37 1.84 9.83
C THR A 45 2.72 2.22 9.25
N LEU A 46 3.68 1.29 9.20
CA LEU A 46 5.04 1.58 8.81
C LEU A 46 5.67 0.42 8.03
N TRP A 47 6.24 0.76 6.88
CA TRP A 47 7.23 -0.05 6.18
C TRP A 47 8.61 0.59 6.37
N MET A 48 9.55 -0.15 6.93
CA MET A 48 10.92 0.30 7.15
C MET A 48 11.89 -0.50 6.29
N GLN A 49 12.78 0.19 5.60
CA GLN A 49 13.88 -0.37 4.83
C GLN A 49 15.19 0.30 5.29
N PRO A 50 16.02 -0.40 6.09
CA PRO A 50 17.30 0.13 6.54
C PRO A 50 18.23 0.47 5.37
N PRO A 51 19.16 1.43 5.54
CA PRO A 51 19.46 2.12 6.79
C PRO A 51 18.54 3.31 7.11
N ARG A 52 17.76 3.83 6.16
CA ARG A 52 17.12 5.15 6.33
C ARG A 52 15.69 5.27 5.82
N SER A 53 15.24 4.43 4.89
CA SER A 53 13.94 4.62 4.24
C SER A 53 12.79 4.16 5.11
N LYS A 54 11.79 5.02 5.27
CA LYS A 54 10.55 4.77 6.00
C LYS A 54 9.38 5.22 5.16
N TYR A 55 8.35 4.40 5.09
CA TYR A 55 7.11 4.68 4.38
C TYR A 55 5.95 4.57 5.38
N HIS A 56 5.37 5.70 5.73
CA HIS A 56 4.24 5.81 6.65
C HIS A 56 2.96 5.42 5.91
N ILE A 57 2.43 4.25 6.23
CA ILE A 57 1.31 3.64 5.51
C ILE A 57 0.02 4.37 5.87
N ILE A 58 -0.60 4.98 4.86
CA ILE A 58 -1.86 5.70 4.98
C ILE A 58 -3.05 4.88 4.48
N LYS A 59 -2.79 3.81 3.71
CA LYS A 59 -3.84 2.93 3.19
C LYS A 59 -3.32 1.52 2.90
N TRP A 60 -4.11 0.53 3.33
CA TRP A 60 -4.06 -0.84 2.81
C TRP A 60 -5.27 -1.12 1.92
N ASN A 61 -5.04 -1.53 0.68
CA ASN A 61 -6.05 -2.13 -0.18
C ASN A 61 -5.78 -3.63 -0.30
N VAL A 62 -6.39 -4.40 0.59
CA VAL A 62 -6.19 -5.85 0.66
C VAL A 62 -6.76 -6.56 -0.57
N ARG A 63 -7.89 -6.07 -1.10
CA ARG A 63 -8.55 -6.64 -2.28
C ARG A 63 -7.66 -6.54 -3.52
N ASP A 64 -7.10 -5.36 -3.76
CA ASP A 64 -6.30 -5.08 -4.95
C ASP A 64 -4.79 -5.28 -4.72
N GLN A 65 -4.41 -5.66 -3.50
CA GLN A 65 -3.06 -5.99 -3.04
C GLN A 65 -2.04 -4.87 -3.24
N TYR A 66 -2.36 -3.68 -2.74
CA TYR A 66 -1.41 -2.57 -2.69
C TYR A 66 -1.54 -1.77 -1.39
N ILE A 67 -0.50 -0.99 -1.11
CA ILE A 67 -0.51 0.05 -0.09
C ILE A 67 -0.26 1.41 -0.74
N VAL A 68 -0.74 2.45 -0.08
CA VAL A 68 -0.27 3.82 -0.31
C VAL A 68 0.38 4.30 0.97
N ALA A 69 1.56 4.89 0.85
CA ALA A 69 2.33 5.41 1.96
C ALA A 69 2.88 6.80 1.66
N ARG A 70 3.01 7.63 2.68
CA ARG A 70 3.77 8.87 2.64
C ARG A 70 5.21 8.56 3.03
N ASN A 71 6.15 8.95 2.19
CA ASN A 71 7.58 8.80 2.46
C ASN A 71 7.95 9.70 3.63
N ASP A 72 8.74 9.19 4.58
CA ASP A 72 9.27 10.01 5.66
C ASP A 72 10.03 11.21 5.07
N ASP A 73 9.91 12.38 5.68
CA ASP A 73 10.55 13.61 5.18
C ASP A 73 12.08 13.48 5.11
N LYS A 74 12.67 12.53 5.85
CA LYS A 74 14.11 12.24 5.86
C LYS A 74 14.53 11.16 4.86
N ASN A 75 13.61 10.58 4.07
CA ASN A 75 13.99 9.65 3.02
C ASN A 75 14.87 10.36 1.97
N PRO A 76 15.98 9.73 1.55
CA PRO A 76 16.94 10.37 0.65
C PRO A 76 16.41 10.43 -0.79
N GLY A 77 16.01 11.63 -1.23
CA GLY A 77 15.58 11.90 -2.61
C GLY A 77 14.08 12.15 -2.70
N GLU A 78 13.27 11.24 -2.17
CA GLU A 78 11.80 11.23 -2.27
C GLU A 78 11.07 11.58 -0.97
N GLY A 79 11.74 12.27 -0.03
CA GLY A 79 11.16 12.67 1.25
C GLY A 79 9.87 13.49 1.10
N GLY A 80 8.85 13.13 1.89
CA GLY A 80 7.55 13.81 1.89
C GLY A 80 6.63 13.53 0.68
N LEU A 81 7.13 12.81 -0.34
CA LEU A 81 6.34 12.32 -1.49
C LEU A 81 5.55 11.06 -1.12
N TYR A 82 4.85 10.49 -2.10
CA TYR A 82 3.99 9.32 -1.90
C TYR A 82 4.47 8.14 -2.73
N THR A 83 4.38 6.97 -2.11
CA THR A 83 4.75 5.69 -2.70
C THR A 83 3.53 4.79 -2.76
N ARG A 84 3.36 4.10 -3.88
CA ARG A 84 2.47 2.94 -4.00
C ARG A 84 3.32 1.67 -4.03
N ILE A 85 3.01 0.74 -3.13
CA ILE A 85 3.67 -0.57 -3.09
C ILE A 85 2.64 -1.65 -3.40
N ASP A 86 2.74 -2.27 -4.58
CA ASP A 86 1.97 -3.45 -4.94
C ASP A 86 2.67 -4.69 -4.39
N TYR A 87 1.90 -5.60 -3.81
CA TYR A 87 2.43 -6.82 -3.21
C TYR A 87 1.73 -8.06 -3.76
N MET A 88 2.39 -9.21 -3.65
CA MET A 88 1.83 -10.50 -4.05
C MET A 88 2.37 -11.62 -3.18
N GLN A 89 1.63 -12.72 -3.15
CA GLN A 89 2.08 -13.99 -2.58
C GLN A 89 2.60 -14.87 -3.70
N PHE A 90 3.67 -15.61 -3.44
CA PHE A 90 4.16 -16.63 -4.35
C PHE A 90 3.71 -18.01 -3.88
N ASN A 91 3.25 -18.82 -4.82
CA ASN A 91 3.03 -20.24 -4.61
C ASN A 91 4.26 -21.01 -5.08
N ASN A 92 4.71 -21.99 -4.30
CA ASN A 92 5.81 -22.90 -4.68
C ASN A 92 7.18 -22.22 -4.93
N MET A 93 7.47 -21.12 -4.22
CA MET A 93 8.75 -20.41 -4.31
C MET A 93 9.52 -20.35 -2.99
N GLU A 94 9.43 -21.40 -2.16
CA GLU A 94 10.15 -21.46 -0.88
C GLU A 94 11.65 -21.14 -1.03
N PRO A 95 12.25 -20.34 -0.12
CA PRO A 95 11.65 -19.71 1.07
C PRO A 95 10.91 -18.38 0.79
N TRP A 96 10.86 -17.94 -0.46
CA TRP A 96 10.32 -16.65 -0.89
C TRP A 96 8.80 -16.71 -1.08
N LYS A 97 8.05 -16.47 -0.01
CA LYS A 97 6.59 -16.61 0.00
C LYS A 97 5.83 -15.37 -0.47
N SER A 98 6.50 -14.23 -0.54
CA SER A 98 5.86 -12.95 -0.85
C SER A 98 6.79 -12.10 -1.71
N GLY A 99 6.26 -11.09 -2.37
CA GLY A 99 7.07 -10.10 -3.06
C GLY A 99 6.36 -8.76 -3.17
N PHE A 100 7.13 -7.73 -3.48
CA PHE A 100 6.63 -6.38 -3.63
C PHE A 100 7.25 -5.65 -4.82
N CYS A 101 6.57 -4.59 -5.22
CA CYS A 101 6.98 -3.65 -6.26
C CYS A 101 6.67 -2.23 -5.79
N LEU A 102 7.66 -1.33 -5.83
CA LEU A 102 7.42 0.11 -5.75
C LEU A 102 6.89 0.57 -7.12
N SER A 103 5.56 0.52 -7.32
CA SER A 103 4.95 0.88 -8.60
C SER A 103 5.10 2.37 -8.93
N VAL A 104 5.18 3.21 -7.88
CA VAL A 104 5.71 4.57 -7.92
C VAL A 104 6.28 4.90 -6.55
N TYR A 105 7.33 5.72 -6.50
CA TYR A 105 8.01 6.10 -5.26
C TYR A 105 8.08 7.62 -5.01
N ASP A 106 7.68 8.44 -5.98
CA ASP A 106 7.86 9.90 -5.98
C ASP A 106 6.59 10.67 -6.39
N ALA A 107 5.42 10.06 -6.21
CA ALA A 107 4.15 10.70 -6.53
C ALA A 107 3.93 11.95 -5.68
N LYS A 108 3.41 13.03 -6.29
CA LYS A 108 3.21 14.31 -5.60
C LYS A 108 2.05 14.30 -4.60
N THR A 109 1.12 13.37 -4.76
CA THR A 109 -0.03 13.19 -3.87
C THR A 109 -0.32 11.71 -3.69
N ASP A 110 -1.02 11.38 -2.61
CA ASP A 110 -1.58 10.06 -2.35
C ASP A 110 -2.54 9.60 -3.46
N ALA A 111 -3.35 10.52 -4.00
CA ALA A 111 -4.25 10.23 -5.12
C ALA A 111 -3.50 9.82 -6.39
N ILE A 112 -2.36 10.46 -6.71
CA ILE A 112 -1.52 10.07 -7.85
C ILE A 112 -0.85 8.72 -7.59
N ALA A 113 -0.35 8.49 -6.37
CA ALA A 113 0.20 7.20 -6.00
C ALA A 113 -0.85 6.10 -6.16
N GLU A 114 -2.07 6.31 -5.66
CA GLU A 114 -3.16 5.37 -5.77
C GLU A 114 -3.56 5.08 -7.22
N ALA A 115 -3.65 6.12 -8.06
CA ALA A 115 -4.04 6.00 -9.47
C ALA A 115 -2.95 5.41 -10.38
N THR A 116 -1.72 5.24 -9.88
CA THR A 116 -0.61 4.68 -10.65
C THR A 116 -0.94 3.27 -11.16
N ALA A 117 -0.46 2.95 -12.35
CA ALA A 117 -0.65 1.64 -12.95
C ALA A 117 -0.18 0.52 -11.99
N LYS A 118 -1.04 -0.48 -11.78
CA LYS A 118 -0.73 -1.63 -10.92
C LYS A 118 0.39 -2.47 -11.53
N ALA A 119 1.23 -3.06 -10.67
CA ALA A 119 2.23 -4.02 -11.12
C ALA A 119 1.57 -5.28 -11.72
N ASP A 120 2.18 -5.85 -12.76
CA ASP A 120 1.73 -7.09 -13.39
C ASP A 120 2.15 -8.31 -12.54
N ARG A 121 1.26 -8.72 -11.64
CA ARG A 121 1.47 -9.87 -10.74
C ARG A 121 1.49 -11.23 -11.48
N GLN A 122 1.01 -11.31 -12.72
CA GLN A 122 1.08 -12.55 -13.51
C GLN A 122 2.48 -12.75 -14.11
N ASN A 123 3.24 -11.66 -14.28
CA ASN A 123 4.59 -11.68 -14.81
C ASN A 123 5.62 -11.25 -13.75
N HIS A 124 5.73 -11.99 -12.65
CA HIS A 124 6.57 -11.60 -11.51
C HIS A 124 8.07 -11.33 -11.81
N LYS A 125 8.59 -11.74 -12.98
CA LYS A 125 9.96 -11.44 -13.43
C LYS A 125 10.12 -10.08 -14.13
N LYS A 126 9.04 -9.47 -14.61
CA LYS A 126 9.04 -8.20 -15.35
C LYS A 126 7.90 -7.25 -14.97
N GLY A 127 7.02 -7.66 -14.06
CA GLY A 127 5.77 -6.98 -13.79
C GLY A 127 5.90 -5.74 -12.93
N CYS A 128 7.08 -5.47 -12.36
CA CYS A 128 7.38 -4.24 -11.65
C CYS A 128 8.00 -3.22 -12.61
N GLY A 129 7.19 -2.64 -13.50
CA GLY A 129 7.68 -1.62 -14.46
C GLY A 129 8.77 -2.12 -15.42
N GLY A 130 8.77 -3.42 -15.75
CA GLY A 130 9.82 -4.08 -16.54
C GLY A 130 10.82 -4.89 -15.72
N PHE A 131 10.82 -4.74 -14.39
CA PHE A 131 11.71 -5.42 -13.46
C PHE A 131 11.01 -6.54 -12.68
N PRO A 132 11.77 -7.49 -12.10
CA PRO A 132 11.20 -8.47 -11.18
C PRO A 132 10.65 -7.81 -9.93
N PHE A 133 9.66 -8.46 -9.31
CA PHE A 133 9.30 -8.15 -7.93
C PHE A 133 10.47 -8.50 -7.00
N SER A 134 10.72 -7.66 -5.99
CA SER A 134 11.60 -8.03 -4.88
C SER A 134 10.94 -9.17 -4.11
N ARG A 135 11.60 -10.33 -4.05
CA ARG A 135 11.05 -11.54 -3.45
C ARG A 135 11.45 -11.58 -1.99
N MET A 136 10.48 -11.57 -1.09
CA MET A 136 10.67 -11.54 0.35
C MET A 136 10.43 -12.90 1.00
N LYS A 137 11.33 -13.25 1.91
CA LYS A 137 11.14 -14.32 2.88
C LYS A 137 11.14 -13.74 4.29
N ARG A 138 10.36 -14.34 5.18
CA ARG A 138 10.36 -13.94 6.58
C ARG A 138 11.70 -14.32 7.22
N THR A 139 12.24 -13.45 8.05
CA THR A 139 13.37 -13.82 8.91
C THR A 139 12.81 -14.51 10.15
N SER A 140 13.37 -15.66 10.53
CA SER A 140 13.09 -16.27 11.82
C SER A 140 13.40 -15.26 12.93
N ASN A 141 12.48 -15.06 13.87
CA ASN A 141 12.78 -14.37 15.12
C ASN A 141 13.73 -15.20 15.97
#